data_AF-A0A379E2N1-F1
#
_entry.id   AF-A0A379E2N1-F1
#
_cell.length_a   1.000
_cell.length_b   1.000
_cell.length_c   1.000
_cell.angle_alpha   90.00
_cell.angle_beta   90.00
_cell.angle_gamma   90.00
#
_symmetry.space_group_name_H-M   'P 1'
#
loop_
_entity.id
_entity.type
_entity.pdbx_description
1 polymer ?
#
loop_
_entity_poly.entity_id
_entity_poly.type
_entity_poly.pdbx_seq_one_letter_code
_entity_poly.pdbx_strand_id
1 'polypeptide(L)'
;MMKNVLYFILLTFFLYSCHTDYRSKINNAILNGDDDLAISYLDKAIEDNPSTEYLYMRADCEMKVGKYENALRDYERLLQPYSTEKQDIDSYIDISKDSSVNINSIYEKQLSAYYHLGRMDAVERKFAQLSPYFEYHDSNGKNDYWNGMIAKKKGHLGDAYCYLRNASRKGNTNAFAEFKKIAKDTGRPSEIPSEVDSTGIEIQFTDGTKWHFAKQGEETQEPVKVERKRIAVDYLEKYILMNHLNRNALKYIPGMRNKGKKPATICLAYFQNKIIQIIKLPNGNQLPETLLKKHDVCSNDYASPSKPLVLDVWVVKYQNAQGEKTCELYLI
;
A
#
# COMPACT_ATOMS: atom_id res chain seq x y z
N MET A 1 45.02 -53.68 -29.03
CA MET A 1 45.08 -52.78 -27.86
C MET A 1 44.60 -51.35 -28.18
N MET A 2 44.98 -50.73 -29.31
CA MET A 2 44.53 -49.37 -29.69
C MET A 2 43.02 -49.21 -29.98
N LYS A 3 42.33 -50.23 -30.51
CA LYS A 3 40.88 -50.15 -30.78
C LYS A 3 40.02 -50.02 -29.50
N ASN A 4 40.45 -50.65 -28.40
CA ASN A 4 39.71 -50.58 -27.13
C ASN A 4 39.91 -49.25 -26.41
N VAL A 5 41.07 -48.60 -26.58
CA VAL A 5 41.36 -47.26 -26.03
C VAL A 5 40.57 -46.18 -26.78
N LEU A 6 40.46 -46.28 -28.11
CA LEU A 6 39.65 -45.35 -28.91
C LEU A 6 38.15 -45.48 -28.59
N TYR A 7 37.66 -46.71 -28.36
CA TYR A 7 36.28 -46.95 -27.95
C TYR A 7 36.00 -46.38 -26.55
N PHE A 8 36.93 -46.52 -25.60
CA PHE A 8 36.80 -45.95 -24.26
C PHE A 8 36.82 -44.41 -24.27
N ILE A 9 37.67 -43.79 -25.10
CA ILE A 9 37.74 -42.32 -25.24
C ILE A 9 36.49 -41.78 -25.96
N LEU A 10 35.95 -42.48 -26.96
CA LEU A 10 34.67 -42.12 -27.60
C LEU A 10 33.48 -42.34 -26.67
N LEU A 11 33.48 -43.38 -25.82
CA LEU A 11 32.43 -43.60 -24.84
C LEU A 11 32.44 -42.51 -23.76
N THR A 12 33.62 -42.11 -23.26
CA THR A 12 33.73 -41.02 -22.30
C THR A 12 33.41 -39.66 -22.93
N PHE A 13 33.73 -39.42 -24.21
CA PHE A 13 33.32 -38.21 -24.94
C PHE A 13 31.80 -38.17 -25.21
N PHE A 14 31.18 -39.32 -25.55
CA PHE A 14 29.72 -39.39 -25.71
C PHE A 14 29.00 -39.21 -24.37
N LEU A 15 29.54 -39.75 -23.28
CA LEU A 15 29.03 -39.53 -21.92
C LEU A 15 29.27 -38.08 -21.45
N TYR A 16 30.35 -37.41 -21.85
CA TYR A 16 30.59 -35.98 -21.57
C TYR A 16 29.71 -35.04 -22.40
N SER A 17 29.45 -35.39 -23.67
CA SER A 17 28.58 -34.62 -24.58
C SER A 17 27.10 -34.77 -24.27
N CYS A 18 26.74 -35.74 -23.42
CA CYS A 18 25.41 -35.92 -22.89
C CYS A 18 25.24 -35.29 -21.51
N HIS A 19 26.10 -34.32 -21.14
CA HIS A 19 25.74 -33.34 -20.12
C HIS A 19 24.47 -32.65 -20.59
N THR A 20 23.34 -33.08 -20.04
CA THR A 20 22.05 -32.44 -20.20
C THR A 20 22.23 -30.98 -19.85
N ASP A 21 22.15 -30.11 -20.86
CA ASP A 21 22.10 -28.66 -20.67
C ASP A 21 20.75 -28.31 -20.01
N TYR A 22 20.67 -28.56 -18.70
CA TYR A 22 19.50 -28.27 -17.90
C TYR A 22 19.18 -26.78 -17.97
N ARG A 23 20.19 -25.90 -18.04
CA ARG A 23 19.99 -24.45 -18.06
C ARG A 23 19.14 -24.02 -19.24
N SER A 24 19.44 -24.49 -20.45
CA SER A 24 18.61 -24.20 -21.63
C SER A 24 17.18 -24.72 -21.48
N LYS A 25 17.01 -25.95 -20.98
CA LYS A 25 15.67 -26.55 -20.76
C LYS A 25 14.85 -25.82 -19.71
N ILE A 26 15.47 -25.46 -18.59
CA ILE A 26 14.84 -24.70 -17.51
C ILE A 26 14.43 -23.32 -18.01
N ASN A 27 15.32 -22.60 -18.69
CA ASN A 27 15.01 -21.28 -19.22
C ASN A 27 13.87 -21.32 -20.24
N ASN A 28 13.84 -22.33 -21.11
CA ASN A 28 12.75 -22.53 -22.07
C ASN A 28 11.41 -22.79 -21.35
N ALA A 29 11.40 -23.66 -20.34
CA ALA A 29 10.20 -23.94 -19.55
C ALA A 29 9.69 -22.68 -18.82
N ILE A 30 10.58 -21.92 -18.18
CA ILE A 30 10.25 -20.66 -17.49
C ILE A 30 9.69 -19.62 -18.48
N LEU A 31 10.31 -19.46 -19.65
CA LEU A 31 9.84 -18.53 -20.68
C LEU A 31 8.46 -18.90 -21.22
N ASN A 32 8.13 -20.19 -21.28
CA ASN A 32 6.81 -20.68 -21.67
C ASN A 32 5.79 -20.63 -20.52
N GLY A 33 6.20 -20.27 -19.30
CA GLY A 33 5.36 -20.29 -18.11
C GLY A 33 5.03 -21.68 -17.58
N ASP A 34 5.76 -22.71 -17.99
CA ASP A 34 5.59 -24.09 -17.52
C ASP A 34 6.45 -24.33 -16.27
N ASP A 35 5.97 -23.78 -15.15
CA ASP A 35 6.70 -23.81 -13.87
C ASP A 35 6.85 -25.25 -13.33
N ASP A 36 5.90 -26.16 -13.57
CA ASP A 36 6.02 -27.56 -13.14
C ASP A 36 7.08 -28.33 -13.95
N LEU A 37 7.17 -28.10 -15.27
CA LEU A 37 8.23 -28.65 -16.09
C LEU A 37 9.60 -28.08 -15.69
N ALA A 38 9.67 -26.78 -15.43
CA ALA A 38 10.87 -26.12 -14.94
C ALA A 38 11.35 -26.75 -13.62
N ILE A 39 10.44 -26.98 -12.67
CA ILE A 39 10.74 -27.67 -11.39
C ILE A 39 11.31 -29.07 -11.67
N SER A 40 10.72 -29.87 -12.56
CA SER A 40 11.23 -31.21 -12.89
C SER A 40 12.66 -31.17 -13.45
N TYR A 41 13.00 -30.17 -14.27
CA TYR A 41 14.38 -30.00 -14.74
C TYR A 41 15.32 -29.50 -13.64
N LEU A 42 14.84 -28.62 -12.77
CA LEU A 42 15.59 -28.12 -11.62
C LEU A 42 15.89 -29.21 -10.60
N ASP A 43 14.94 -30.11 -10.32
CA ASP A 43 15.15 -31.25 -9.42
C ASP A 43 16.33 -32.11 -9.90
N LYS A 44 16.35 -32.47 -11.19
CA LYS A 44 17.46 -33.23 -11.79
C LYS A 44 18.76 -32.45 -11.78
N ALA A 45 18.73 -31.15 -12.09
CA ALA A 45 19.91 -30.31 -12.07
C ALA A 45 20.52 -30.19 -10.66
N ILE A 46 19.69 -30.11 -9.63
CA ILE A 46 20.11 -30.04 -8.22
C ILE A 46 20.65 -31.38 -7.73
N GLU A 47 20.07 -32.51 -8.17
CA GLU A 47 20.61 -33.86 -7.90
C GLU A 47 22.00 -34.05 -8.50
N ASP A 48 22.20 -33.58 -9.74
CA ASP A 48 23.48 -33.71 -10.45
C ASP A 48 24.55 -32.75 -9.90
N ASN A 49 24.21 -31.48 -9.70
CA ASN A 49 25.09 -30.48 -9.12
C ASN A 49 24.30 -29.32 -8.46
N PRO A 50 24.16 -29.30 -7.13
CA PRO A 50 23.42 -28.26 -6.44
C PRO A 50 24.13 -26.91 -6.56
N SER A 51 23.38 -25.87 -6.92
CA SER A 51 23.87 -24.50 -7.00
C SER A 51 22.87 -23.51 -6.40
N THR A 52 23.37 -22.36 -5.96
CA THR A 52 22.55 -21.25 -5.48
C THR A 52 21.57 -20.78 -6.56
N GLU A 53 22.00 -20.76 -7.84
CA GLU A 53 21.15 -20.46 -9.00
C GLU A 53 19.94 -21.39 -9.08
N TYR A 54 20.16 -22.70 -9.05
CA TYR A 54 19.07 -23.66 -9.21
C TYR A 54 18.15 -23.71 -7.99
N LEU A 55 18.67 -23.56 -6.78
CA LEU A 55 17.83 -23.46 -5.58
C LEU A 55 16.93 -22.23 -5.63
N TYR A 56 17.47 -21.06 -6.04
CA TYR A 56 16.71 -19.83 -6.16
C TYR A 56 15.62 -19.95 -7.24
N MET A 57 15.98 -20.46 -8.42
CA MET A 57 15.03 -20.67 -9.52
C MET A 57 13.91 -21.65 -9.13
N ARG A 58 14.24 -22.74 -8.43
CA ARG A 58 13.24 -23.73 -8.00
C ARG A 58 12.30 -23.15 -6.98
N ALA A 59 12.81 -22.46 -5.96
CA ALA A 59 11.98 -21.78 -4.97
C ALA A 59 10.98 -20.81 -5.62
N ASP A 60 11.42 -20.02 -6.61
CA ASP A 60 10.55 -19.08 -7.33
C ASP A 60 9.47 -19.80 -8.16
N CYS A 61 9.80 -20.92 -8.83
CA CYS A 61 8.81 -21.73 -9.53
C CYS A 61 7.81 -22.36 -8.56
N GLU A 62 8.31 -22.92 -7.44
CA GLU A 62 7.51 -23.53 -6.39
C GLU A 62 6.53 -22.55 -5.75
N MET A 63 6.93 -21.29 -5.56
CA MET A 63 6.04 -20.21 -5.12
C MET A 63 4.87 -20.00 -6.09
N LYS A 64 5.11 -20.02 -7.40
CA LYS A 64 4.06 -19.80 -8.41
C LYS A 64 3.07 -20.95 -8.50
N VAL A 65 3.53 -22.19 -8.37
CA VAL A 65 2.66 -23.39 -8.37
C VAL A 65 2.05 -23.71 -7.01
N GLY A 66 2.31 -22.88 -5.99
CA GLY A 66 1.72 -23.01 -4.66
C GLY A 66 2.38 -24.06 -3.75
N LYS A 67 3.57 -24.56 -4.09
CA LYS A 67 4.38 -25.47 -3.26
C LYS A 67 5.19 -24.70 -2.20
N TYR A 68 4.49 -23.90 -1.38
CA TYR A 68 5.10 -22.92 -0.48
C TYR A 68 6.08 -23.51 0.56
N GLU A 69 5.81 -24.72 1.07
CA GLU A 69 6.72 -25.39 2.02
C GLU A 69 8.05 -25.75 1.37
N ASN A 70 8.02 -26.22 0.12
CA ASN A 70 9.24 -26.57 -0.58
C ASN A 70 10.06 -25.30 -0.88
N ALA A 71 9.39 -24.24 -1.34
CA ALA A 71 10.02 -22.96 -1.60
C ALA A 71 10.70 -22.40 -0.34
N LEU A 72 10.04 -22.49 0.82
CA LEU A 72 10.62 -22.09 2.10
C LEU A 72 11.90 -22.87 2.42
N ARG A 73 11.91 -24.20 2.23
CA ARG A 73 13.12 -25.01 2.46
C ARG A 73 14.28 -24.60 1.56
N ASP A 74 14.01 -24.26 0.30
CA ASP A 74 15.05 -23.81 -0.61
C ASP A 74 15.55 -22.41 -0.27
N TYR A 75 14.66 -21.47 0.07
CA TYR A 75 15.06 -20.16 0.59
C TYR A 75 15.88 -20.27 1.88
N GLU A 76 15.55 -21.19 2.78
CA GLU A 76 16.34 -21.46 3.99
C GLU A 76 17.74 -21.98 3.66
N ARG A 77 17.87 -22.89 2.70
CA ARG A 77 19.17 -23.37 2.22
C ARG A 77 20.01 -22.23 1.62
N LEU A 78 19.40 -21.33 0.86
CA LEU A 78 20.08 -20.15 0.31
C LEU A 78 20.62 -19.22 1.41
N LEU A 79 19.86 -19.07 2.49
CA LEU A 79 20.20 -18.17 3.59
C LEU A 79 21.12 -18.79 4.64
N GLN A 80 21.28 -20.11 4.65
CA GLN A 80 22.07 -20.83 5.65
C GLN A 80 23.51 -20.32 5.81
N PRO A 81 24.26 -19.98 4.74
CA PRO A 81 25.60 -19.41 4.88
C PRO A 81 25.62 -18.04 5.56
N TYR A 82 24.49 -17.34 5.55
CA TYR A 82 24.35 -15.96 6.02
C TYR A 82 23.65 -15.87 7.39
N SER A 83 23.27 -16.99 8.01
CA SER A 83 22.41 -17.01 9.21
C SER A 83 23.10 -16.57 10.50
N THR A 84 24.44 -16.42 10.51
CA THR A 84 25.23 -16.14 11.71
C THR A 84 25.81 -14.73 11.78
N GLU A 85 25.72 -13.95 10.69
CA GLU A 85 26.23 -12.58 10.64
C GLU A 85 25.10 -11.57 10.84
N LYS A 86 25.41 -10.46 11.52
CA LYS A 86 24.51 -9.30 11.55
C LYS A 86 24.46 -8.75 10.12
N GLN A 87 23.42 -9.12 9.39
CA GLN A 87 23.26 -8.72 8.01
C GLN A 87 22.98 -7.22 7.91
N ASP A 88 23.77 -6.53 7.10
CA ASP A 88 23.47 -5.16 6.71
C ASP A 88 22.22 -5.14 5.82
N ILE A 89 21.50 -4.02 5.85
CA ILE A 89 20.23 -3.81 5.13
C ILE A 89 20.37 -4.03 3.61
N ASP A 90 21.58 -3.89 3.08
CA ASP A 90 21.95 -4.08 1.67
C ASP A 90 22.78 -5.35 1.43
N SER A 91 22.60 -6.40 2.24
CA SER A 91 23.31 -7.67 2.02
C SER A 91 22.77 -8.42 0.79
N TYR A 92 23.67 -9.01 -0.01
CA TYR A 92 23.34 -9.76 -1.23
C TYR A 92 23.85 -11.20 -1.18
N ILE A 93 23.15 -12.08 -1.89
CA ILE A 93 23.56 -13.46 -2.18
C ILE A 93 23.94 -13.54 -3.65
N ASP A 94 25.14 -14.04 -3.94
CA ASP A 94 25.55 -14.34 -5.31
C ASP A 94 24.80 -15.59 -5.78
N ILE A 95 23.90 -15.41 -6.74
CA ILE A 95 23.09 -16.49 -7.31
C ILE A 95 23.83 -17.13 -8.48
N SER A 96 24.50 -16.32 -9.31
CA SER A 96 25.38 -16.77 -10.39
C SER A 96 26.55 -15.79 -10.58
N LYS A 97 27.47 -16.10 -11.51
CA LYS A 97 28.64 -15.27 -11.79
C LYS A 97 28.29 -13.80 -12.12
N ASP A 98 27.15 -13.60 -12.77
CA ASP A 98 26.72 -12.29 -13.26
C ASP A 98 25.43 -11.80 -12.57
N SER A 99 25.01 -12.44 -11.47
CA SER A 99 23.74 -12.12 -10.81
C SER A 99 23.80 -12.33 -9.30
N SER A 100 23.35 -11.32 -8.56
CA SER A 100 23.13 -11.38 -7.12
C SER A 100 21.71 -10.94 -6.78
N VAL A 101 21.21 -11.41 -5.63
CA VAL A 101 19.88 -11.11 -5.12
C VAL A 101 20.01 -10.53 -3.72
N ASN A 102 19.32 -9.41 -3.46
CA ASN A 102 19.26 -8.82 -2.13
C ASN A 102 18.57 -9.80 -1.17
N ILE A 103 19.15 -10.04 0.00
CA ILE A 103 18.61 -10.96 1.00
C ILE A 103 17.16 -10.60 1.39
N ASN A 104 16.82 -9.31 1.44
CA ASN A 104 15.46 -8.86 1.76
C ASN A 104 14.43 -9.27 0.69
N SER A 105 14.85 -9.47 -0.56
CA SER A 105 13.98 -10.06 -1.59
C SER A 105 13.57 -11.48 -1.20
N ILE A 106 14.53 -12.29 -0.73
CA ILE A 106 14.26 -13.66 -0.27
C ILE A 106 13.39 -13.65 0.99
N TYR A 107 13.67 -12.77 1.94
CA TYR A 107 12.82 -12.59 3.11
C TYR A 107 11.38 -12.19 2.75
N GLU A 108 11.19 -11.35 1.73
CA GLU A 108 9.86 -11.01 1.24
C GLU A 108 9.16 -12.21 0.59
N LYS A 109 9.90 -13.08 -0.13
CA LYS A 109 9.35 -14.34 -0.65
C LYS A 109 8.94 -15.30 0.48
N GLN A 110 9.77 -15.43 1.52
CA GLN A 110 9.43 -16.21 2.72
C GLN A 110 8.19 -15.63 3.42
N LEU A 111 8.12 -14.30 3.58
CA LEU A 111 6.95 -13.61 4.14
C LEU A 111 5.68 -13.97 3.36
N SER A 112 5.75 -13.93 2.03
CA SER A 112 4.65 -14.32 1.15
C SER A 112 4.28 -15.80 1.29
N ALA A 113 5.26 -16.71 1.33
CA ALA A 113 5.01 -18.12 1.53
C ALA A 113 4.29 -18.39 2.87
N TYR A 114 4.75 -17.78 3.96
CA TYR A 114 4.09 -17.87 5.27
C TYR A 114 2.66 -17.33 5.24
N TYR A 115 2.42 -16.25 4.49
CA TYR A 115 1.09 -15.67 4.32
C TYR A 115 0.13 -16.63 3.62
N HIS A 116 0.59 -17.24 2.51
CA HIS A 116 -0.20 -18.23 1.77
C HIS A 116 -0.47 -19.50 2.58
N LEU A 117 0.49 -19.94 3.40
CA LEU A 117 0.33 -21.05 4.35
C LEU A 117 -0.55 -20.69 5.56
N GLY A 118 -0.95 -19.42 5.72
CA GLY A 118 -1.75 -18.96 6.87
C GLY A 118 -0.98 -18.93 8.20
N ARG A 119 0.36 -18.99 8.18
CA ARG A 119 1.23 -18.98 9.36
C ARG A 119 1.46 -17.56 9.88
N MET A 120 0.41 -16.94 10.43
CA MET A 120 0.44 -15.51 10.78
C MET A 120 1.53 -15.10 11.76
N ASP A 121 1.87 -15.95 12.75
CA ASP A 121 2.96 -15.64 13.68
C ASP A 121 4.33 -15.54 12.95
N ALA A 122 4.54 -16.37 11.93
CA ALA A 122 5.75 -16.32 11.12
C ALA A 122 5.74 -15.10 10.18
N VAL A 123 4.57 -14.75 9.63
CA VAL A 123 4.37 -13.54 8.82
C VAL A 123 4.76 -12.31 9.63
N GLU A 124 4.23 -12.15 10.84
CA GLU A 124 4.47 -10.97 11.66
C GLU A 124 5.94 -10.84 12.08
N ARG A 125 6.56 -11.95 12.50
CA ARG A 125 7.99 -11.95 12.83
C ARG A 125 8.85 -11.58 11.62
N LYS A 126 8.57 -12.17 10.46
CA LYS A 126 9.32 -11.89 9.23
C LYS A 126 9.07 -10.46 8.73
N PHE A 127 7.85 -9.96 8.86
CA PHE A 127 7.51 -8.59 8.50
C PHE A 127 8.17 -7.57 9.43
N ALA A 128 8.22 -7.82 10.74
CA ALA A 128 8.93 -6.96 11.69
C ALA A 128 10.44 -6.87 11.35
N GLN A 129 11.03 -7.96 10.85
CA GLN A 129 12.41 -7.95 10.34
C GLN A 129 12.56 -7.09 9.07
N LEU A 130 11.55 -7.07 8.19
CA LEU A 130 11.58 -6.39 6.89
C LEU A 130 11.11 -4.93 6.91
N SER A 131 10.26 -4.53 7.86
CA SER A 131 9.68 -3.18 7.91
C SER A 131 10.74 -2.08 7.83
N PRO A 132 11.88 -2.15 8.57
CA PRO A 132 12.93 -1.14 8.48
C PRO A 132 13.53 -1.02 7.08
N TYR A 133 13.68 -2.13 6.36
CA TYR A 133 14.15 -2.16 4.97
C TYR A 133 13.17 -1.44 4.03
N PHE A 134 11.87 -1.75 4.15
CA PHE A 134 10.86 -1.10 3.33
C PHE A 134 10.74 0.40 3.58
N GLU A 135 10.92 0.83 4.84
CA GLU A 135 10.91 2.24 5.23
C GLU A 135 12.14 2.97 4.71
N TYR A 136 13.33 2.38 4.85
CA TYR A 136 14.59 2.99 4.44
C TYR A 136 14.66 3.24 2.93
N HIS A 137 14.19 2.30 2.11
CA HIS A 137 14.25 2.41 0.64
C HIS A 137 12.99 2.99 -0.02
N ASP A 138 12.01 3.46 0.77
CA ASP A 138 10.68 3.89 0.29
C ASP A 138 10.13 2.96 -0.81
N SER A 139 10.03 1.66 -0.50
CA SER A 139 9.86 0.60 -1.50
C SER A 139 8.45 0.55 -2.11
N ASN A 140 8.01 1.61 -2.82
CA ASN A 140 6.71 1.70 -3.51
C ASN A 140 5.54 1.24 -2.62
N GLY A 141 5.54 1.65 -1.35
CA GLY A 141 4.47 1.29 -0.41
C GLY A 141 4.42 -0.18 0.03
N LYS A 142 5.50 -0.96 -0.09
CA LYS A 142 5.56 -2.36 0.41
C LYS A 142 5.22 -2.50 1.90
N ASN A 143 5.66 -1.55 2.74
CA ASN A 143 5.32 -1.55 4.17
C ASN A 143 3.79 -1.45 4.36
N ASP A 144 3.15 -0.48 3.70
CA ASP A 144 1.69 -0.32 3.72
C ASP A 144 0.98 -1.56 3.13
N TYR A 145 1.50 -2.14 2.04
CA TYR A 145 0.93 -3.34 1.42
C TYR A 145 0.88 -4.51 2.41
N TRP A 146 1.99 -4.84 3.07
CA TRP A 146 2.04 -5.97 4.00
C TRP A 146 1.23 -5.72 5.27
N ASN A 147 1.23 -4.51 5.83
CA ASN A 147 0.30 -4.14 6.89
C ASN A 147 -1.16 -4.39 6.48
N GLY A 148 -1.52 -4.00 5.25
CA GLY A 148 -2.86 -4.20 4.71
C GLY A 148 -3.22 -5.67 4.53
N MET A 149 -2.31 -6.50 4.00
CA MET A 149 -2.54 -7.94 3.82
C MET A 149 -2.68 -8.68 5.15
N ILE A 150 -1.88 -8.31 6.16
CA ILE A 150 -1.94 -8.86 7.52
C ILE A 150 -3.28 -8.48 8.17
N ALA A 151 -3.65 -7.20 8.13
CA ALA A 151 -4.92 -6.72 8.67
C ALA A 151 -6.11 -7.43 8.01
N LYS A 152 -6.08 -7.60 6.68
CA LYS A 152 -7.10 -8.32 5.93
C LYS A 152 -7.24 -9.76 6.42
N LYS A 153 -6.13 -10.48 6.60
CA LYS A 153 -6.13 -11.87 7.05
C LYS A 153 -6.66 -12.03 8.48
N LYS A 154 -6.48 -11.00 9.32
CA LYS A 154 -7.05 -10.91 10.67
C LYS A 154 -8.52 -10.48 10.72
N GLY A 155 -9.12 -10.14 9.57
CA GLY A 155 -10.51 -9.66 9.49
C GLY A 155 -10.68 -8.17 9.79
N HIS A 156 -9.59 -7.41 9.93
CA HIS A 156 -9.62 -5.97 10.15
C HIS A 156 -9.73 -5.24 8.80
N LEU A 157 -10.91 -5.29 8.19
CA LEU A 157 -11.12 -4.84 6.80
C LEU A 157 -10.97 -3.32 6.61
N GLY A 158 -11.28 -2.52 7.62
CA GLY A 158 -11.12 -1.06 7.58
C GLY A 158 -9.64 -0.65 7.59
N ASP A 159 -8.85 -1.26 8.48
CA ASP A 159 -7.40 -1.08 8.51
C ASP A 159 -6.77 -1.55 7.20
N ALA A 160 -7.15 -2.74 6.73
CA ALA A 160 -6.68 -3.30 5.47
C ALA A 160 -6.97 -2.37 4.28
N TYR A 161 -8.21 -1.86 4.20
CA TYR A 161 -8.62 -0.92 3.17
C TYR A 161 -7.72 0.32 3.14
N CYS A 162 -7.46 0.95 4.28
CA CYS A 162 -6.68 2.19 4.32
C CYS A 162 -5.18 1.97 4.06
N TYR A 163 -4.60 0.89 4.58
CA TYR A 163 -3.21 0.50 4.25
C TYR A 163 -3.04 0.20 2.75
N LEU A 164 -3.90 -0.63 2.16
CA LEU A 164 -3.81 -0.99 0.74
C LEU A 164 -4.05 0.21 -0.17
N ARG A 165 -4.98 1.10 0.18
CA ARG A 165 -5.18 2.37 -0.53
C ARG A 165 -3.91 3.23 -0.50
N ASN A 166 -3.26 3.35 0.65
CA ASN A 166 -2.01 4.13 0.78
C ASN A 166 -0.86 3.51 -0.01
N ALA A 167 -0.71 2.18 0.02
CA ALA A 167 0.25 1.47 -0.83
C ALA A 167 -0.03 1.70 -2.32
N SER A 168 -1.30 1.68 -2.72
CA SER A 168 -1.72 1.94 -4.10
C SER A 168 -1.37 3.36 -4.55
N ARG A 169 -1.53 4.36 -3.67
CA ARG A 169 -1.11 5.76 -3.94
C ARG A 169 0.39 5.88 -4.19
N LYS A 170 1.20 4.99 -3.61
CA LYS A 170 2.65 4.88 -3.83
C LYS A 170 3.03 4.02 -5.05
N GLY A 171 2.06 3.63 -5.88
CA GLY A 171 2.30 2.89 -7.12
C GLY A 171 2.29 1.36 -6.98
N ASN A 172 1.91 0.79 -5.83
CA ASN A 172 1.84 -0.66 -5.65
C ASN A 172 0.60 -1.25 -6.38
N THR A 173 0.83 -1.95 -7.48
CA THR A 173 -0.22 -2.53 -8.33
C THR A 173 -0.96 -3.69 -7.66
N ASN A 174 -0.26 -4.52 -6.89
CA ASN A 174 -0.87 -5.62 -6.12
C ASN A 174 -1.79 -5.06 -5.02
N ALA A 175 -1.35 -4.01 -4.34
CA ALA A 175 -2.18 -3.32 -3.36
C ALA A 175 -3.45 -2.73 -4.00
N PHE A 176 -3.35 -2.21 -5.23
CA PHE A 176 -4.50 -1.63 -5.93
C PHE A 176 -5.59 -2.67 -6.22
N ALA A 177 -5.19 -3.85 -6.70
CA ALA A 177 -6.12 -4.95 -6.94
C ALA A 177 -6.85 -5.36 -5.65
N GLU A 178 -6.11 -5.47 -4.54
CA GLU A 178 -6.67 -5.87 -3.25
C GLU A 178 -7.54 -4.77 -2.61
N PHE A 179 -7.11 -3.51 -2.71
CA PHE A 179 -7.90 -2.35 -2.32
C PHE A 179 -9.25 -2.33 -3.05
N LYS A 180 -9.25 -2.48 -4.38
CA LYS A 180 -10.47 -2.53 -5.20
C LYS A 180 -11.41 -3.64 -4.78
N LYS A 181 -10.86 -4.82 -4.44
CA LYS A 181 -11.63 -5.96 -3.96
C LYS A 181 -12.30 -5.66 -2.62
N ILE A 182 -11.54 -5.20 -1.62
CA ILE A 182 -12.11 -4.85 -0.31
C ILE A 182 -13.16 -3.74 -0.45
N ALA A 183 -12.89 -2.73 -1.28
CA ALA A 183 -13.81 -1.64 -1.53
C ALA A 183 -15.18 -2.16 -2.01
N LYS A 184 -15.16 -3.02 -3.04
CA LYS A 184 -16.34 -3.67 -3.60
C LYS A 184 -17.06 -4.53 -2.56
N ASP A 185 -16.35 -5.40 -1.86
CA ASP A 185 -16.91 -6.38 -0.93
C ASP A 185 -17.56 -5.71 0.30
N THR A 186 -17.20 -4.46 0.59
CA THR A 186 -17.64 -3.76 1.81
C THR A 186 -18.44 -2.49 1.54
N GLY A 187 -18.70 -2.17 0.27
CA GLY A 187 -19.41 -0.94 -0.11
C GLY A 187 -18.64 0.35 0.25
N ARG A 188 -17.31 0.26 0.30
CA ARG A 188 -16.41 1.42 0.46
C ARG A 188 -16.05 2.01 -0.91
N PRO A 189 -15.57 3.26 -0.96
CA PRO A 189 -15.09 3.87 -2.20
C PRO A 189 -14.02 3.01 -2.87
N SER A 190 -14.18 2.74 -4.15
CA SER A 190 -13.16 2.00 -4.92
C SER A 190 -12.17 2.92 -5.63
N GLU A 191 -12.43 4.22 -5.65
CA GLU A 191 -11.57 5.19 -6.31
C GLU A 191 -10.53 5.69 -5.30
N ILE A 192 -9.30 5.89 -5.78
CA ILE A 192 -8.28 6.58 -5.00
C ILE A 192 -8.54 8.06 -5.21
N PRO A 193 -9.02 8.77 -4.18
CA PRO A 193 -9.30 10.17 -4.33
C PRO A 193 -7.99 10.93 -4.54
N SER A 194 -8.00 11.90 -5.43
CA SER A 194 -6.94 12.90 -5.49
C SER A 194 -7.05 13.80 -4.26
N GLU A 195 -5.93 14.08 -3.59
CA GLU A 195 -5.87 15.22 -2.68
C GLU A 195 -6.17 16.49 -3.49
N VAL A 196 -6.88 17.44 -2.88
CA VAL A 196 -7.08 18.75 -3.52
C VAL A 196 -5.74 19.45 -3.58
N ASP A 197 -5.22 19.63 -4.79
CA ASP A 197 -4.17 20.59 -5.05
C ASP A 197 -4.75 22.02 -5.06
N SER A 198 -3.92 23.03 -5.30
CA SER A 198 -4.38 24.42 -5.37
C SER A 198 -5.39 24.71 -6.49
N THR A 199 -5.65 23.75 -7.39
CA THR A 199 -6.63 23.90 -8.47
C THR A 199 -8.07 23.56 -8.03
N GLY A 200 -8.65 24.56 -7.36
CA GLY A 200 -10.08 24.89 -7.26
C GLY A 200 -11.12 23.80 -7.58
N ILE A 201 -11.47 22.97 -6.59
CA ILE A 201 -12.68 22.14 -6.69
C ILE A 201 -13.91 23.02 -6.54
N GLU A 202 -14.86 22.95 -7.47
CA GLU A 202 -16.16 23.58 -7.27
C GLU A 202 -17.02 22.71 -6.32
N ILE A 203 -17.17 23.15 -5.07
CA ILE A 203 -18.10 22.54 -4.12
C ILE A 203 -19.50 23.05 -4.42
N GLN A 204 -20.44 22.11 -4.58
CA GLN A 204 -21.87 22.40 -4.65
C GLN A 204 -22.51 22.20 -3.28
N PHE A 205 -23.14 23.25 -2.76
CA PHE A 205 -23.92 23.21 -1.53
C PHE A 205 -25.33 22.66 -1.79
N THR A 206 -26.02 22.21 -0.74
CA THR A 206 -27.38 21.60 -0.88
C THR A 206 -28.43 22.58 -1.39
N ASP A 207 -28.17 23.88 -1.35
CA ASP A 207 -29.04 24.93 -1.91
C ASP A 207 -28.77 25.22 -3.39
N GLY A 208 -27.89 24.43 -4.03
CA GLY A 208 -27.52 24.57 -5.44
C GLY A 208 -26.42 25.60 -5.70
N THR A 209 -26.02 26.40 -4.70
CA THR A 209 -24.92 27.35 -4.87
C THR A 209 -23.59 26.62 -4.99
N LYS A 210 -22.67 27.21 -5.74
CA LYS A 210 -21.36 26.63 -6.02
C LYS A 210 -20.22 27.57 -5.67
N TRP A 211 -19.09 27.03 -5.21
CA TRP A 211 -17.91 27.82 -4.86
C TRP A 211 -16.62 27.02 -4.97
N HIS A 212 -15.53 27.66 -5.37
CA HIS A 212 -14.23 27.00 -5.45
C HIS A 212 -13.62 26.80 -4.05
N PHE A 213 -13.14 25.60 -3.80
CA PHE A 213 -12.41 25.18 -2.60
C PHE A 213 -10.93 25.17 -2.92
N ALA A 214 -10.13 25.82 -2.07
CA ALA A 214 -8.68 25.77 -2.17
C ALA A 214 -8.09 25.32 -0.83
N LYS A 215 -6.88 24.78 -0.89
CA LYS A 215 -6.03 24.58 0.28
C LYS A 215 -5.77 25.96 0.92
N GLN A 216 -5.80 26.01 2.26
CA GLN A 216 -5.61 27.20 3.11
C GLN A 216 -4.98 28.39 2.39
N GLY A 217 -5.77 29.46 2.20
CA GLY A 217 -5.21 30.73 1.76
C GLY A 217 -4.17 31.21 2.77
N GLU A 218 -3.20 31.99 2.31
CA GLU A 218 -2.26 32.67 3.20
C GLU A 218 -3.05 33.36 4.32
N GLU A 219 -2.61 33.17 5.57
CA GLU A 219 -3.35 33.62 6.77
C GLU A 219 -3.74 35.11 6.73
N THR A 220 -3.16 35.90 5.83
CA THR A 220 -3.24 37.36 5.73
C THR A 220 -4.48 37.90 5.02
N GLN A 221 -5.25 37.08 4.28
CA GLN A 221 -6.37 37.58 3.48
C GLN A 221 -7.67 37.77 4.29
N GLU A 222 -8.34 38.92 4.13
CA GLU A 222 -9.66 39.14 4.72
C GLU A 222 -10.77 38.40 3.94
N PRO A 223 -11.71 37.71 4.61
CA PRO A 223 -12.83 37.06 3.94
C PRO A 223 -13.78 38.07 3.30
N VAL A 224 -14.24 37.78 2.08
CA VAL A 224 -15.28 38.56 1.39
C VAL A 224 -16.69 38.24 1.90
N LYS A 225 -16.89 37.03 2.44
CA LYS A 225 -18.19 36.59 2.98
C LYS A 225 -18.02 35.42 3.95
N VAL A 226 -18.84 35.40 5.00
CA VAL A 226 -19.01 34.24 5.89
C VAL A 226 -20.48 33.90 5.96
N GLU A 227 -20.82 32.64 5.71
CA GLU A 227 -22.22 32.17 5.71
C GLU A 227 -22.36 30.72 6.17
N ARG A 228 -23.54 30.34 6.65
CA ARG A 228 -23.89 28.96 6.98
C ARG A 228 -24.40 28.26 5.73
N LYS A 229 -23.88 27.07 5.44
CA LYS A 229 -24.32 26.21 4.35
C LYS A 229 -24.42 24.77 4.83
N ARG A 230 -25.09 23.96 4.02
CA ARG A 230 -25.10 22.51 4.14
C ARG A 230 -24.35 21.91 2.97
N ILE A 231 -23.51 20.92 3.26
CA ILE A 231 -22.80 20.11 2.27
C ILE A 231 -23.17 18.64 2.49
N ALA A 232 -23.39 17.91 1.40
CA ALA A 232 -23.52 16.46 1.44
C ALA A 232 -22.15 15.87 1.10
N VAL A 233 -21.60 15.06 2.00
CA VAL A 233 -20.36 14.31 1.77
C VAL A 233 -20.67 12.84 1.66
N ASP A 234 -19.93 12.17 0.79
CA ASP A 234 -20.15 10.75 0.50
C ASP A 234 -19.63 9.89 1.67
N TYR A 235 -18.42 10.21 2.15
CA TYR A 235 -17.74 9.46 3.20
C TYR A 235 -16.80 10.34 4.04
N LEU A 236 -16.39 9.85 5.22
CA LEU A 236 -15.35 10.47 6.04
C LEU A 236 -14.10 9.58 6.04
N GLU A 237 -12.92 10.20 6.02
CA GLU A 237 -11.65 9.47 5.95
C GLU A 237 -10.92 9.38 7.28
N LYS A 238 -10.71 10.53 7.94
CA LYS A 238 -9.84 10.61 9.11
C LYS A 238 -10.10 11.88 9.90
N TYR A 239 -9.80 11.77 11.19
CA TYR A 239 -9.63 12.89 12.10
C TYR A 239 -8.15 13.12 12.40
N ILE A 240 -7.66 14.33 12.13
CA ILE A 240 -6.27 14.73 12.43
C ILE A 240 -6.33 15.92 13.40
N LEU A 241 -5.51 15.89 14.45
CA LEU A 241 -5.38 17.03 15.35
C LEU A 241 -4.48 18.10 14.71
N MET A 242 -4.98 19.33 14.59
CA MET A 242 -4.18 20.52 14.34
C MET A 242 -3.84 21.23 15.62
N ASN A 243 -2.62 21.78 15.65
CA ASN A 243 -2.11 22.53 16.80
C ASN A 243 -2.79 23.90 16.97
N HIS A 244 -3.30 24.51 15.90
CA HIS A 244 -3.95 25.82 15.95
C HIS A 244 -4.97 26.01 14.82
N LEU A 245 -5.95 26.87 15.07
CA LEU A 245 -6.96 27.32 14.10
C LEU A 245 -6.52 28.63 13.43
N ASN A 246 -6.90 28.82 12.17
CA ASN A 246 -6.70 30.08 11.44
C ASN A 246 -7.41 31.23 12.20
N ARG A 247 -6.63 32.05 12.91
CA ARG A 247 -7.20 33.11 13.77
C ARG A 247 -7.96 34.16 12.96
N ASN A 248 -7.54 34.41 11.73
CA ASN A 248 -8.16 35.43 10.90
C ASN A 248 -9.52 34.98 10.41
N ALA A 249 -9.67 33.73 9.97
CA ALA A 249 -10.98 33.15 9.65
C ALA A 249 -11.94 33.20 10.86
N LEU A 250 -11.47 32.81 12.05
CA LEU A 250 -12.31 32.74 13.26
C LEU A 250 -12.87 34.11 13.72
N LYS A 251 -12.23 35.23 13.38
CA LYS A 251 -12.73 36.58 13.73
C LYS A 251 -14.11 36.87 13.13
N TYR A 252 -14.40 36.26 11.99
CA TYR A 252 -15.62 36.49 11.20
C TYR A 252 -16.67 35.39 11.41
N ILE A 253 -16.32 34.27 12.05
CA ILE A 253 -17.27 33.23 12.44
C ILE A 253 -17.95 33.63 13.77
N PRO A 254 -19.29 33.72 13.82
CA PRO A 254 -20.01 34.07 15.04
C PRO A 254 -19.63 33.18 16.24
N GLY A 255 -19.25 33.80 17.36
CA GLY A 255 -18.90 33.11 18.60
C GLY A 255 -17.47 32.54 18.68
N MET A 256 -16.64 32.68 17.64
CA MET A 256 -15.33 32.00 17.55
C MET A 256 -14.10 32.90 17.68
N ARG A 257 -14.27 34.23 17.75
CA ARG A 257 -13.18 35.24 17.73
C ARG A 257 -12.01 34.95 18.70
N ASN A 258 -12.28 34.41 19.90
CA ASN A 258 -11.28 34.19 20.94
C ASN A 258 -10.77 32.74 21.03
N LYS A 259 -11.03 31.89 20.04
CA LYS A 259 -10.74 30.44 20.10
C LYS A 259 -9.50 29.99 19.31
N GLY A 260 -8.79 30.90 18.65
CA GLY A 260 -7.69 30.59 17.73
C GLY A 260 -6.43 29.95 18.32
N LYS A 261 -6.30 29.88 19.66
CA LYS A 261 -5.21 29.15 20.34
C LYS A 261 -5.60 27.72 20.72
N LYS A 262 -6.82 27.28 20.43
CA LYS A 262 -7.26 25.92 20.75
C LYS A 262 -6.83 24.94 19.67
N PRO A 263 -6.44 23.71 20.04
CA PRO A 263 -6.31 22.64 19.07
C PRO A 263 -7.67 22.39 18.43
N ALA A 264 -7.64 22.00 17.16
CA ALA A 264 -8.84 21.68 16.40
C ALA A 264 -8.66 20.36 15.67
N THR A 265 -9.75 19.69 15.41
CA THR A 265 -9.73 18.44 14.66
C THR A 265 -10.07 18.74 13.20
N ILE A 266 -9.18 18.38 12.28
CA ILE A 266 -9.50 18.30 10.85
C ILE A 266 -10.30 17.02 10.62
N CYS A 267 -11.41 17.13 9.91
CA CYS A 267 -12.08 16.03 9.24
C CYS A 267 -11.69 16.06 7.75
N LEU A 268 -11.18 14.94 7.25
CA LEU A 268 -11.04 14.71 5.82
C LEU A 268 -12.30 13.99 5.33
N ALA A 269 -12.95 14.51 4.29
CA ALA A 269 -14.20 13.97 3.77
C ALA A 269 -14.13 13.75 2.25
N TYR A 270 -14.74 12.68 1.78
CA TYR A 270 -14.91 12.39 0.36
C TYR A 270 -16.09 13.19 -0.19
N PHE A 271 -15.83 13.92 -1.26
CA PHE A 271 -16.82 14.64 -2.04
C PHE A 271 -16.49 14.46 -3.53
N GLN A 272 -17.35 13.74 -4.26
CA GLN A 272 -17.20 13.54 -5.71
C GLN A 272 -15.79 13.02 -6.11
N ASN A 273 -15.32 11.98 -5.42
CA ASN A 273 -13.99 11.38 -5.61
C ASN A 273 -12.80 12.31 -5.30
N LYS A 274 -13.02 13.36 -4.50
CA LYS A 274 -11.97 14.25 -3.99
C LYS A 274 -12.02 14.30 -2.48
N ILE A 275 -10.87 14.44 -1.82
CA ILE A 275 -10.82 14.62 -0.36
C ILE A 275 -10.88 16.10 -0.05
N ILE A 276 -11.95 16.60 0.57
CA ILE A 276 -12.02 17.96 1.10
C ILE A 276 -11.66 18.00 2.59
N GLN A 277 -11.08 19.12 3.01
CA GLN A 277 -10.74 19.37 4.42
C GLN A 277 -11.83 20.22 5.09
N ILE A 278 -12.35 19.74 6.23
CA ILE A 278 -13.34 20.44 7.04
C ILE A 278 -12.80 20.58 8.47
N ILE A 279 -12.75 21.79 8.99
CA ILE A 279 -12.18 22.09 10.31
C ILE A 279 -13.27 22.05 11.39
N LYS A 280 -13.14 21.18 12.39
CA LYS A 280 -14.11 21.11 13.51
C LYS A 280 -13.91 22.26 14.49
N LEU A 281 -14.97 23.05 14.73
CA LEU A 281 -14.92 24.16 15.66
C LEU A 281 -15.00 23.70 17.14
N PRO A 282 -14.32 24.39 18.08
CA PRO A 282 -14.44 24.12 19.51
C PRO A 282 -15.86 24.43 19.99
N ASN A 283 -16.53 23.48 20.65
CA ASN A 283 -17.91 23.57 21.15
C ASN A 283 -18.99 23.62 20.06
N GLY A 284 -18.69 23.22 18.82
CA GLY A 284 -19.72 22.93 17.84
C GLY A 284 -20.67 21.83 18.34
N ASN A 285 -21.95 21.89 17.96
CA ASN A 285 -22.92 20.85 18.34
C ASN A 285 -22.37 19.53 17.81
N GLN A 286 -21.92 18.68 18.72
CA GLN A 286 -21.18 17.48 18.41
C GLN A 286 -21.94 16.69 17.35
N LEU A 287 -21.45 16.63 16.10
CA LEU A 287 -21.72 15.45 15.30
C LEU A 287 -21.30 14.29 16.20
N PRO A 288 -22.24 13.42 16.63
CA PRO A 288 -21.93 12.42 17.62
C PRO A 288 -20.74 11.62 17.11
N GLU A 289 -19.72 11.37 17.95
CA GLU A 289 -18.57 10.54 17.52
C GLU A 289 -19.04 9.20 16.95
N THR A 290 -20.19 8.71 17.41
CA THR A 290 -20.89 7.55 16.86
C THR A 290 -21.35 7.73 15.41
N LEU A 291 -21.85 8.90 15.01
CA LEU A 291 -22.22 9.20 13.64
C LEU A 291 -20.98 9.33 12.74
N LEU A 292 -19.91 9.92 13.28
CA LEU A 292 -18.63 10.07 12.59
C LEU A 292 -17.96 8.71 12.33
N LYS A 293 -17.87 7.86 13.36
CA LYS A 293 -17.34 6.50 13.25
C LYS A 293 -18.11 5.63 12.26
N LYS A 294 -19.43 5.85 12.12
CA LYS A 294 -20.26 5.14 11.12
C LYS A 294 -19.90 5.49 9.67
N HIS A 295 -19.40 6.70 9.43
CA HIS A 295 -19.05 7.17 8.08
C HIS A 295 -17.55 7.14 7.81
N ASP A 296 -16.73 6.73 8.79
CA ASP A 296 -15.29 6.56 8.66
C ASP A 296 -15.00 5.30 7.82
N VAL A 297 -14.45 5.49 6.61
CA VAL A 297 -14.13 4.39 5.69
C VAL A 297 -13.00 3.50 6.20
N CYS A 298 -12.16 3.97 7.13
CA CYS A 298 -11.14 3.15 7.78
C CYS A 298 -11.70 2.36 8.98
N SER A 299 -12.95 2.61 9.42
CA SER A 299 -13.57 1.88 10.52
C SER A 299 -13.77 0.40 10.16
N ASN A 300 -13.41 -0.52 11.06
CA ASN A 300 -13.70 -1.94 10.89
C ASN A 300 -15.21 -2.25 10.93
N ASP A 301 -15.98 -1.43 11.65
CA ASP A 301 -17.45 -1.53 11.77
C ASP A 301 -18.19 -0.72 10.70
N TYR A 302 -17.49 -0.30 9.64
CA TYR A 302 -18.10 0.50 8.57
C TYR A 302 -19.27 -0.25 7.92
N ALA A 303 -20.37 0.48 7.76
CA ALA A 303 -21.53 0.05 6.99
C ALA A 303 -21.85 1.11 5.93
N SER A 304 -22.01 0.69 4.68
CA SER A 304 -22.31 1.60 3.58
C SER A 304 -23.56 2.42 3.89
N PRO A 305 -23.46 3.77 3.91
CA PRO A 305 -24.58 4.61 4.30
C PRO A 305 -25.64 4.63 3.18
N SER A 306 -26.92 4.55 3.55
CA SER A 306 -28.03 4.58 2.60
C SER A 306 -28.29 5.98 2.02
N LYS A 307 -27.73 7.03 2.63
CA LYS A 307 -27.82 8.42 2.21
C LYS A 307 -26.50 9.13 2.51
N PRO A 308 -26.11 10.14 1.70
CA PRO A 308 -24.95 10.98 2.00
C PRO A 308 -25.06 11.65 3.38
N LEU A 309 -23.92 11.85 4.03
CA LEU A 309 -23.86 12.57 5.29
C LEU A 309 -23.99 14.07 5.04
N VAL A 310 -25.06 14.67 5.56
CA VAL A 310 -25.27 16.11 5.46
C VAL A 310 -24.61 16.80 6.65
N LEU A 311 -23.68 17.71 6.37
CA LEU A 311 -22.93 18.47 7.36
C LEU A 311 -23.32 19.94 7.31
N ASP A 312 -23.61 20.52 8.48
CA ASP A 312 -23.74 21.96 8.66
C ASP A 312 -22.35 22.58 8.80
N VAL A 313 -22.03 23.54 7.93
CA VAL A 313 -20.72 24.17 7.87
C VAL A 313 -20.82 25.70 7.81
N TRP A 314 -19.88 26.37 8.45
CA TRP A 314 -19.51 27.74 8.13
C TRP A 314 -18.59 27.73 6.91
N VAL A 315 -18.95 28.51 5.90
CA VAL A 315 -18.15 28.72 4.70
C VAL A 315 -17.54 30.10 4.77
N VAL A 316 -16.21 30.16 4.88
CA VAL A 316 -15.44 31.40 4.87
C VAL A 316 -14.88 31.58 3.47
N LYS A 317 -15.34 32.61 2.76
CA LYS A 317 -15.03 32.84 1.34
C LYS A 317 -13.96 33.92 1.20
N TYR A 318 -13.00 33.68 0.32
CA TYR A 318 -11.92 34.61 -0.02
C TYR A 318 -11.94 34.93 -1.51
N GLN A 319 -11.41 36.09 -1.88
CA GLN A 319 -11.22 36.50 -3.27
C GLN A 319 -9.92 37.30 -3.39
N ASN A 320 -8.92 36.79 -4.12
CA ASN A 320 -7.64 37.47 -4.26
C ASN A 320 -7.71 38.65 -5.25
N ALA A 321 -6.61 39.40 -5.36
CA ALA A 321 -6.52 40.59 -6.23
C ALA A 321 -6.76 40.25 -7.72
N GLN A 322 -6.48 39.01 -8.12
CA GLN A 322 -6.70 38.48 -9.46
C GLN A 322 -8.15 38.00 -9.68
N GLY A 323 -9.00 38.06 -8.65
CA GLY A 323 -10.41 37.66 -8.72
C GLY A 323 -10.65 36.17 -8.50
N GLU A 324 -9.62 35.39 -8.17
CA GLU A 324 -9.75 33.97 -7.85
C GLU A 324 -10.48 33.81 -6.52
N LYS A 325 -11.52 32.99 -6.53
CA LYS A 325 -12.40 32.76 -5.38
C LYS A 325 -12.01 31.45 -4.71
N THR A 326 -11.93 31.43 -3.40
CA THR A 326 -11.65 30.21 -2.62
C THR A 326 -12.51 30.17 -1.37
N CYS A 327 -12.58 29.03 -0.68
CA CYS A 327 -13.23 28.95 0.62
C CYS A 327 -12.59 27.94 1.58
N GLU A 328 -12.78 28.20 2.87
CA GLU A 328 -12.53 27.28 3.97
C GLU A 328 -13.85 26.80 4.57
N LEU A 329 -13.89 25.54 5.00
CA LEU A 329 -15.06 24.91 5.61
C LEU A 329 -14.81 24.62 7.09
N TYR A 330 -15.76 25.04 7.92
CA TYR A 330 -15.72 24.83 9.37
C TYR A 330 -16.99 24.13 9.83
N LEU A 331 -16.85 22.95 10.44
CA LEU A 331 -17.97 22.16 10.95
C LEU A 331 -18.60 22.83 12.18
N ILE A 332 -19.94 22.90 12.17
CA ILE A 332 -20.78 23.54 13.19
C ILE A 332 -21.09 22.61 14.36
#